data_AF-A0A8J7ZF97-F1
#
_entry.id   AF-A0A8J7ZF97-F1
#
_cell.length_a   1.000
_cell.length_b   1.000
_cell.length_c   1.000
_cell.angle_alpha   90.00
_cell.angle_beta   90.00
_cell.angle_gamma   90.00
#
_symmetry.space_group_name_H-M   'P 1'
#
loop_
_entity.id
_entity.type
_entity.pdbx_description
1 polymer ?
#
loop_
_entity_poly.entity_id
_entity_poly.type
_entity_poly.pdbx_seq_one_letter_code
_entity_poly.pdbx_strand_id
1 'polypeptide(L)'
;MSSRTNELLTTQVTVKCKLCDEEISFDIADDASYLSKTDHKSFFGMMLKTYRIEHLVNGEKHLNAVLLDKQNLFRGYIDAYIIPVLQDEQQLGYVDLNSFLVLEQEIETLNPNAIFTNFFIVNLSGWILEIVKNKHVKTEAILEKIFEKIDESRKIYTVIPQPLTVKVANLDCYIWNKGRNYLIMTLSENNYLAKIVSLMEQITNGIEKNDIIPKKRIFRMFNAVLILTNLIEKRPDLVLRLLSDDLFYSKIKIKYPDRIRDIIPKIANRHQIPEDVMEELLLGKISLIGLFEKRPELIKDCKRIIEALDFIDRRKLLI
;
A
#
# COMPACT_ATOMS: atom_id res chain seq x y z
N MET A 1 33.35 60.64 -15.24
CA MET A 1 33.24 59.92 -13.94
C MET A 1 31.77 59.65 -13.71
N SER A 2 31.23 58.43 -13.60
CA SER A 2 31.76 57.07 -13.55
C SER A 2 30.82 56.17 -14.37
N SER A 3 31.36 55.40 -15.30
CA SER A 3 30.64 54.31 -15.95
C SER A 3 30.37 53.22 -14.91
N ARG A 4 29.10 53.03 -14.53
CA ARG A 4 28.66 51.86 -13.77
C ARG A 4 28.68 50.68 -14.72
N THR A 5 29.71 49.83 -14.59
CA THR A 5 29.74 48.49 -15.16
C THR A 5 28.56 47.72 -14.58
N ASN A 6 27.61 47.34 -15.41
CA ASN A 6 26.64 46.28 -15.09
C ASN A 6 27.46 45.00 -14.94
N GLU A 7 27.80 44.63 -13.70
CA GLU A 7 28.25 43.28 -13.38
C GLU A 7 27.08 42.34 -13.69
N LEU A 8 27.15 41.67 -14.84
CA LEU A 8 26.33 40.51 -15.14
C LEU A 8 26.61 39.47 -14.06
N LEU A 9 25.68 39.30 -13.13
CA LEU A 9 25.70 38.19 -12.19
C LEU A 9 25.68 36.90 -13.00
N THR A 10 26.79 36.17 -13.00
CA THR A 10 26.86 34.83 -13.56
C THR A 10 25.86 33.94 -12.82
N THR A 11 24.93 33.36 -13.57
CA THR A 11 23.91 32.46 -13.04
C THR A 11 24.40 31.02 -13.01
N GLN A 12 25.38 30.69 -13.86
CA GLN A 12 26.05 29.40 -13.88
C GLN A 12 27.06 29.28 -12.75
N VAL A 13 26.96 28.19 -12.00
CA VAL A 13 27.82 27.85 -10.86
C VAL A 13 28.42 26.47 -11.09
N THR A 14 29.75 26.37 -11.00
CA THR A 14 30.49 25.11 -11.08
C THR A 14 31.09 24.79 -9.72
N VAL A 15 30.85 23.58 -9.24
CA VAL A 15 31.38 23.07 -7.96
C VAL A 15 31.92 21.67 -8.16
N LYS A 16 32.83 21.21 -7.29
CA LYS A 16 33.28 19.81 -7.32
C LYS A 16 32.31 18.92 -6.55
N CYS A 17 32.17 17.67 -6.94
CA CYS A 17 31.47 16.67 -6.14
C CYS A 17 32.33 16.32 -4.92
N LYS A 18 31.76 16.36 -3.72
CA LYS A 18 32.50 16.01 -2.49
C LYS A 18 32.89 14.52 -2.43
N LEU A 19 32.23 13.68 -3.22
CA LEU A 19 32.36 12.21 -3.18
C LEU A 19 33.36 11.68 -4.21
N CYS A 20 33.42 12.28 -5.40
CA CYS A 20 34.27 11.82 -6.51
C CYS A 20 35.14 12.91 -7.16
N ASP A 21 35.12 14.14 -6.64
CA ASP A 21 35.90 15.30 -7.12
C ASP A 21 35.63 15.77 -8.56
N GLU A 22 34.67 15.17 -9.27
CA GLU A 22 34.23 15.62 -10.60
C GLU A 22 33.49 16.97 -10.55
N GLU A 23 33.57 17.76 -11.62
CA GLU A 23 32.89 19.05 -11.70
C GLU A 23 31.40 18.89 -12.03
N ILE A 24 30.57 19.51 -11.21
CA ILE A 24 29.13 19.64 -11.38
C ILE A 24 28.83 21.11 -11.69
N SER A 25 28.24 21.37 -12.86
CA SER A 25 27.79 22.70 -13.26
C SER A 25 26.28 22.76 -13.27
N PHE A 26 25.70 23.79 -12.65
CA PHE A 26 24.27 24.04 -12.62
C PHE A 26 23.97 25.53 -12.76
N ASP A 27 22.77 25.89 -13.17
CA ASP A 27 22.35 27.27 -13.39
C ASP A 27 21.28 27.67 -12.37
N ILE A 28 21.59 28.63 -11.50
CA ILE A 28 20.65 29.08 -10.47
C ILE A 28 19.37 29.72 -11.03
N ALA A 29 19.37 30.12 -12.30
CA ALA A 29 18.21 30.67 -13.00
C ALA A 29 17.34 29.58 -13.66
N ASP A 30 17.86 28.35 -13.76
CA ASP A 30 17.14 27.19 -14.29
C ASP A 30 16.82 26.21 -13.15
N ASP A 31 15.55 26.21 -12.73
CA ASP A 31 15.03 25.32 -11.69
C ASP A 31 15.16 23.82 -12.04
N ALA A 32 15.36 23.47 -13.32
CA ALA A 32 15.61 22.08 -13.73
C ALA A 32 17.04 21.61 -13.48
N SER A 33 17.99 22.54 -13.25
CA SER A 33 19.41 22.22 -13.09
C SER A 33 19.80 21.81 -11.65
N TYR A 34 18.87 21.92 -10.70
CA TYR A 34 19.06 21.57 -9.30
C TYR A 34 17.79 20.95 -8.70
N LEU A 35 17.95 20.10 -7.68
CA LEU A 35 16.83 19.38 -7.07
C LEU A 35 15.97 20.22 -6.12
N SER A 36 16.61 21.09 -5.36
CA SER A 36 15.92 21.95 -4.40
C SER A 36 16.79 23.13 -4.00
N LYS A 37 16.15 24.24 -3.67
CA LYS A 37 16.77 25.45 -3.14
C LYS A 37 16.18 25.82 -1.79
N THR A 38 17.02 26.23 -0.86
CA THR A 38 16.59 26.69 0.47
C THR A 38 17.29 28.00 0.80
N ASP A 39 16.51 29.06 1.02
CA ASP A 39 17.02 30.34 1.48
C ASP A 39 17.18 30.32 3.01
N HIS A 40 18.37 30.66 3.51
CA HIS A 40 18.61 30.74 4.95
C HIS A 40 18.33 32.14 5.48
N LYS A 41 17.85 32.22 6.73
CA LYS A 41 17.83 33.49 7.46
C LYS A 41 19.27 33.99 7.64
N SER A 42 19.46 35.31 7.59
CA SER A 42 20.78 35.96 7.72
C SER A 42 21.60 35.34 8.85
N PHE A 43 22.75 34.76 8.50
CA PHE A 43 23.70 34.16 9.44
C PHE A 43 24.94 35.04 9.43
N PHE A 44 25.27 35.69 10.56
CA PHE A 44 26.36 36.68 10.66
C PHE A 44 26.33 37.80 9.58
N GLY A 45 25.14 38.28 9.20
CA GLY A 45 24.99 39.34 8.21
C GLY A 45 25.16 38.89 6.74
N MET A 46 25.41 37.60 6.50
CA MET A 46 25.46 37.02 5.16
C MET A 46 24.17 36.30 4.82
N MET A 47 23.64 36.55 3.61
CA MET A 47 22.55 35.78 3.04
C MET A 47 23.13 34.57 2.33
N LEU A 48 22.76 33.38 2.79
CA LEU A 48 23.21 32.10 2.27
C LEU A 48 22.03 31.35 1.66
N LYS A 49 22.31 30.58 0.62
CA LYS A 49 21.36 29.71 -0.06
C LYS A 49 21.95 28.33 -0.18
N THR A 50 21.14 27.31 0.06
CA THR A 50 21.54 25.93 -0.21
C THR A 50 20.91 25.46 -1.49
N TYR A 51 21.73 24.85 -2.34
CA TYR A 51 21.28 24.13 -3.52
C TYR A 51 21.60 22.66 -3.33
N ARG A 52 20.63 21.78 -3.62
CA ARG A 52 20.88 20.35 -3.76
C ARG A 52 21.05 20.05 -5.24
N ILE A 53 22.18 19.48 -5.59
CA ILE A 53 22.53 19.15 -6.98
C ILE A 53 22.91 17.68 -7.06
N GLU A 54 22.72 17.11 -8.23
CA GLU A 54 22.97 15.69 -8.49
C GLU A 54 23.78 15.51 -9.77
N HIS A 55 24.56 14.45 -9.81
CA HIS A 55 25.13 13.92 -11.04
C HIS A 55 25.27 12.41 -10.95
N LEU A 56 25.34 11.76 -12.11
CA LEU A 56 25.45 10.31 -12.24
C LEU A 56 26.90 9.94 -12.54
N VAL A 57 27.47 9.08 -11.71
CA VAL A 57 28.85 8.60 -11.87
C VAL A 57 28.86 7.10 -11.61
N ASN A 58 29.41 6.32 -12.54
CA ASN A 58 29.55 4.87 -12.40
C ASN A 58 28.26 4.10 -12.04
N GLY A 59 27.08 4.60 -12.47
CA GLY A 59 25.79 3.99 -12.13
C GLY A 59 25.31 4.29 -10.71
N GLU A 60 25.94 5.24 -10.03
CA GLU A 60 25.54 5.77 -8.74
C GLU A 60 25.09 7.23 -8.89
N LYS A 61 24.15 7.65 -8.05
CA LYS A 61 23.64 9.02 -8.04
C LYS A 61 24.24 9.75 -6.85
N HIS A 62 25.14 10.67 -7.13
CA HIS A 62 25.81 11.47 -6.10
C HIS A 62 25.02 12.73 -5.83
N LEU A 63 24.61 12.93 -4.57
CA LEU A 63 23.92 14.13 -4.12
C LEU A 63 24.86 15.02 -3.34
N ASN A 64 24.87 16.32 -3.68
CA ASN A 64 25.64 17.33 -2.99
C ASN A 64 24.72 18.47 -2.56
N ALA A 65 24.69 18.79 -1.27
CA ALA A 65 24.06 19.99 -0.76
C ALA A 65 25.14 21.08 -0.61
N VAL A 66 25.13 22.04 -1.52
CA VAL A 66 26.14 23.12 -1.60
C VAL A 66 25.58 24.43 -1.07
N LEU A 67 26.41 25.16 -0.36
CA LEU A 67 26.11 26.47 0.22
C LEU A 67 26.69 27.56 -0.69
N LEU A 68 25.83 28.43 -1.20
CA LEU A 68 26.20 29.61 -1.98
C LEU A 68 25.87 30.89 -1.20
N ASP A 69 26.59 31.97 -1.47
CA ASP A 69 26.26 33.29 -0.95
C ASP A 69 25.38 34.12 -1.90
N LYS A 70 25.13 35.39 -1.54
CA LYS A 70 24.34 36.34 -2.35
C LYS A 70 24.94 36.65 -3.74
N GLN A 71 26.21 36.35 -3.96
CA GLN A 71 26.93 36.51 -5.23
C GLN A 71 27.04 35.17 -5.97
N ASN A 72 26.36 34.12 -5.49
CA ASN A 72 26.37 32.76 -6.01
C ASN A 72 27.75 32.09 -5.95
N LEU A 73 28.63 32.57 -5.06
CA LEU A 73 29.93 31.96 -4.86
C LEU A 73 29.80 30.78 -3.90
N PHE A 74 30.46 29.69 -4.23
CA PHE A 74 30.53 28.50 -3.41
C PHE A 74 31.25 28.76 -2.08
N ARG A 75 30.60 28.41 -0.96
CA ARG A 75 31.11 28.62 0.40
C ARG A 75 31.36 27.33 1.18
N GLY A 76 30.82 26.21 0.72
CA GLY A 76 31.07 24.90 1.33
C GLY A 76 29.95 23.91 1.08
N TYR A 77 30.14 22.70 1.59
CA TYR A 77 29.12 21.64 1.57
C TYR A 77 28.40 21.59 2.91
N ILE A 78 27.09 21.43 2.87
CA ILE A 78 26.30 21.03 4.04
C ILE A 78 26.36 19.52 4.20
N ASP A 79 26.17 18.80 3.10
CA ASP A 79 26.09 17.34 3.09
C ASP A 79 26.43 16.77 1.71
N ALA A 80 26.84 15.50 1.67
CA ALA A 80 26.98 14.74 0.44
C ALA A 80 26.86 13.24 0.70
N TYR A 81 26.08 12.54 -0.11
CA TYR A 81 25.88 11.09 0.02
C TYR A 81 25.52 10.44 -1.33
N ILE A 82 25.70 9.13 -1.41
CA ILE A 82 25.45 8.30 -2.59
C ILE A 82 24.07 7.68 -2.49
N ILE A 83 23.29 7.74 -3.57
CA ILE A 83 22.08 6.94 -3.76
C ILE A 83 22.39 5.87 -4.83
N PRO A 84 22.23 4.57 -4.52
CA PRO A 84 22.36 3.53 -5.54
C PRO A 84 21.24 3.70 -6.58
N VAL A 85 21.61 3.72 -7.87
CA VAL A 85 20.60 3.72 -8.94
C VAL A 85 20.02 2.31 -9.01
N LEU A 86 18.86 2.10 -8.39
CA LEU A 86 18.11 0.87 -8.58
C LEU A 86 17.76 0.78 -10.08
N GLN A 87 18.26 -0.26 -10.75
CA GLN A 87 18.12 -0.47 -12.19
C GLN A 87 16.65 -0.58 -12.67
N ASP A 88 15.69 -0.63 -11.73
CA ASP A 88 14.25 -0.63 -12.00
C ASP A 88 13.57 0.75 -11.81
N GLU A 89 14.28 1.80 -11.39
CA GLU A 89 13.68 3.12 -11.05
C GLU A 89 13.76 4.17 -12.17
N GLN A 90 14.49 3.91 -13.26
CA GLN A 90 14.69 4.90 -14.35
C GLN A 90 13.52 5.05 -15.34
N GLN A 91 12.32 4.52 -15.04
CA GLN A 91 11.10 4.78 -15.83
C GLN A 91 9.87 5.09 -14.97
N LEU A 92 10.04 5.70 -13.80
CA LEU A 92 8.91 6.33 -13.11
C LEU A 92 8.90 7.82 -13.48
N GLY A 93 8.42 8.10 -14.69
CA GLY A 93 7.87 9.42 -14.97
C GLY A 93 6.84 9.75 -13.90
N TYR A 94 6.84 10.98 -13.42
CA TYR A 94 5.77 11.54 -12.59
C TYR A 94 4.43 11.01 -13.12
N VAL A 95 3.72 10.22 -12.31
CA VAL A 95 2.36 9.80 -12.67
C VAL A 95 1.57 11.10 -12.81
N ASP A 96 1.16 11.44 -14.03
CA ASP A 96 0.28 12.57 -14.26
C ASP A 96 -1.02 12.28 -13.48
N LEU A 97 -1.20 13.07 -12.43
CA LEU A 97 -2.20 12.93 -11.38
C LEU A 97 -3.65 12.96 -11.91
N ASN A 98 -3.82 13.32 -13.18
CA ASN A 98 -5.11 13.38 -13.88
C ASN A 98 -5.66 12.02 -14.36
N SER A 99 -4.95 10.89 -14.12
CA SER A 99 -5.29 9.63 -14.78
C SER A 99 -5.28 8.39 -13.86
N PHE A 100 -5.73 8.50 -12.61
CA PHE A 100 -6.02 7.28 -11.84
C PHE A 100 -7.13 6.51 -12.56
N LEU A 101 -6.76 5.38 -13.15
CA LEU A 101 -7.69 4.52 -13.87
C LEU A 101 -8.11 3.38 -12.94
N VAL A 102 -9.41 3.28 -12.70
CA VAL A 102 -9.99 2.17 -11.95
C VAL A 102 -10.14 0.99 -12.92
N LEU A 103 -9.34 -0.05 -12.74
CA LEU A 103 -9.34 -1.20 -13.66
C LEU A 103 -10.50 -2.18 -13.43
N GLU A 104 -11.15 -2.12 -12.27
CA GLU A 104 -12.28 -2.99 -11.92
C GLU A 104 -13.48 -2.22 -11.38
N GLN A 105 -14.68 -2.81 -11.50
CA GLN A 105 -15.91 -2.23 -10.97
C GLN A 105 -15.77 -1.85 -9.49
N GLU A 106 -16.12 -0.60 -9.17
CA GLU A 106 -16.36 -0.15 -7.81
C GLU A 106 -17.25 -1.18 -7.13
N ILE A 107 -16.74 -1.84 -6.09
CA ILE A 107 -17.55 -2.75 -5.30
C ILE A 107 -18.50 -1.83 -4.55
N GLU A 108 -19.73 -1.68 -5.07
CA GLU A 108 -20.77 -0.89 -4.44
C GLU A 108 -20.77 -1.20 -2.95
N THR A 109 -20.49 -0.15 -2.17
CA THR A 109 -20.52 -0.07 -0.72
C THR A 109 -20.96 -1.37 -0.04
N LEU A 110 -19.99 -2.23 0.26
CA LEU A 110 -20.09 -2.99 1.50
C LEU A 110 -20.36 -1.94 2.58
N ASN A 111 -21.52 -2.04 3.22
CA ASN A 111 -22.08 -1.01 4.10
C ASN A 111 -20.97 -0.32 4.90
N PRO A 112 -20.95 1.03 4.96
CA PRO A 112 -19.92 1.78 5.68
C PRO A 112 -19.72 1.14 7.07
N ASN A 113 -18.56 0.52 7.23
CA ASN A 113 -18.21 -0.16 8.46
C ASN A 113 -17.77 0.91 9.46
N ALA A 114 -18.21 0.81 10.72
CA ALA A 114 -17.79 1.71 11.79
C ALA A 114 -16.27 1.71 12.03
N ILE A 115 -15.52 0.73 11.49
CA ILE A 115 -14.08 0.58 11.71
C ILE A 115 -13.22 1.22 10.60
N PHE A 116 -13.62 1.17 9.33
CA PHE A 116 -12.82 1.65 8.20
C PHE A 116 -13.56 2.70 7.39
N THR A 117 -12.85 3.78 7.09
CA THR A 117 -13.35 4.82 6.18
C THR A 117 -13.01 4.49 4.74
N ASN A 118 -11.82 3.94 4.48
CA ASN A 118 -11.36 3.58 3.15
C ASN A 118 -10.33 2.44 3.15
N PHE A 119 -10.27 1.74 2.03
CA PHE A 119 -9.34 0.65 1.74
C PHE A 119 -9.02 0.64 0.25
N PHE A 120 -7.74 0.62 -0.11
CA PHE A 120 -7.28 0.67 -1.49
C PHE A 120 -6.14 -0.32 -1.74
N ILE A 121 -6.17 -0.95 -2.90
CA ILE A 121 -4.98 -1.56 -3.49
C ILE A 121 -4.63 -0.75 -4.72
N VAL A 122 -3.44 -0.21 -4.75
CA VAL A 122 -2.97 0.64 -5.85
C VAL A 122 -1.59 0.20 -6.28
N ASN A 123 -1.35 0.14 -7.58
CA ASN A 123 -0.01 -0.12 -8.08
C ASN A 123 0.83 1.17 -8.15
N LEU A 124 2.14 1.03 -8.32
CA LEU A 124 3.09 2.13 -8.52
C LEU A 124 2.76 3.02 -9.72
N SER A 125 2.02 2.51 -10.70
CA SER A 125 1.60 3.23 -11.90
C SER A 125 0.32 4.04 -11.69
N GLY A 126 -0.22 4.09 -10.47
CA GLY A 126 -1.47 4.82 -10.16
C GLY A 126 -2.74 4.09 -10.60
N TRP A 127 -2.68 2.78 -10.84
CA TRP A 127 -3.87 1.98 -11.12
C TRP A 127 -4.51 1.52 -9.82
N ILE A 128 -5.79 1.83 -9.66
CA ILE A 128 -6.58 1.35 -8.53
C ILE A 128 -7.06 -0.05 -8.89
N LEU A 129 -6.43 -1.05 -8.29
CA LEU A 129 -6.74 -2.46 -8.50
C LEU A 129 -8.02 -2.82 -7.72
N GLU A 130 -8.12 -2.37 -6.48
CA GLU A 130 -9.32 -2.55 -5.66
C GLU A 130 -9.60 -1.33 -4.79
N ILE A 131 -10.89 -1.10 -4.56
CA ILE A 131 -11.37 0.04 -3.79
C ILE A 131 -12.58 -0.33 -2.94
N VAL A 132 -12.50 -0.01 -1.66
CA VAL A 132 -13.63 0.11 -0.75
C VAL A 132 -13.56 1.50 -0.14
N LYS A 133 -14.54 2.35 -0.41
CA LYS A 133 -14.57 3.72 0.08
C LYS A 133 -15.89 4.07 0.71
N ASN A 134 -15.87 5.05 1.60
CA ASN A 134 -17.06 5.77 1.96
C ASN A 134 -17.50 6.66 0.76
N LYS A 135 -18.80 6.65 0.42
CA LYS A 135 -19.36 7.40 -0.72
C LYS A 135 -19.01 8.90 -0.72
N HIS A 136 -18.75 9.46 0.45
CA HIS A 136 -18.47 10.89 0.61
C HIS A 136 -16.99 11.26 0.45
N VAL A 137 -16.11 10.28 0.22
CA VAL A 137 -14.66 10.50 0.17
C VAL A 137 -14.16 10.60 -1.27
N LYS A 138 -13.50 11.73 -1.60
CA LYS A 138 -12.80 11.91 -2.88
C LYS A 138 -11.53 11.07 -2.89
N THR A 139 -11.60 9.91 -3.54
CA THR A 139 -10.52 8.91 -3.49
C THR A 139 -9.26 9.38 -4.21
N GLU A 140 -9.39 9.98 -5.39
CA GLU A 140 -8.23 10.39 -6.19
C GLU A 140 -7.35 11.38 -5.41
N ALA A 141 -7.98 12.39 -4.80
CA ALA A 141 -7.30 13.40 -4.01
C ALA A 141 -6.58 12.82 -2.77
N ILE A 142 -7.13 11.78 -2.14
CA ILE A 142 -6.46 11.09 -1.03
C ILE A 142 -5.26 10.31 -1.53
N LEU A 143 -5.44 9.53 -2.60
CA LEU A 143 -4.36 8.70 -3.16
C LEU A 143 -3.20 9.56 -3.63
N GLU A 144 -3.46 10.65 -4.35
CA GLU A 144 -2.45 11.64 -4.74
C GLU A 144 -1.59 12.09 -3.55
N LYS A 145 -2.23 12.51 -2.46
CA LYS A 145 -1.50 12.92 -1.24
C LYS A 145 -0.76 11.78 -0.57
N ILE A 146 -1.28 10.56 -0.62
CA ILE A 146 -0.58 9.38 -0.11
C ILE A 146 0.67 9.09 -0.94
N PHE A 147 0.58 9.12 -2.27
CA PHE A 147 1.72 8.88 -3.15
C PHE A 147 2.80 9.96 -3.00
N GLU A 148 2.42 11.24 -2.86
CA GLU A 148 3.36 12.31 -2.50
C GLU A 148 4.14 11.97 -1.21
N LYS A 149 3.44 11.49 -0.17
CA LYS A 149 4.08 11.11 1.10
C LYS A 149 4.91 9.83 1.02
N ILE A 150 4.52 8.87 0.19
CA ILE A 150 5.34 7.67 -0.06
C ILE A 150 6.64 8.08 -0.75
N ASP A 151 6.58 8.97 -1.74
CA ASP A 151 7.78 9.46 -2.44
C ASP A 151 8.70 10.27 -1.52
N GLU A 152 8.14 11.17 -0.70
CA GLU A 152 8.89 11.85 0.36
C GLU A 152 9.57 10.84 1.30
N SER A 153 8.86 9.79 1.71
CA SER A 153 9.38 8.77 2.62
C SER A 153 10.51 7.96 1.98
N ARG A 154 10.40 7.64 0.69
CA ARG A 154 11.46 6.94 -0.08
C ARG A 154 12.76 7.73 -0.16
N LYS A 155 12.67 9.06 -0.18
CA LYS A 155 13.85 9.94 -0.16
C LYS A 155 14.57 9.94 1.20
N ILE A 156 13.90 9.53 2.27
CA ILE A 156 14.40 9.57 3.64
C ILE A 156 14.84 8.18 4.10
N TYR A 157 14.04 7.16 3.82
CA TYR A 157 14.24 5.81 4.33
C TYR A 157 14.86 4.90 3.27
N THR A 158 15.95 4.22 3.63
CA THR A 158 16.56 3.15 2.82
C THR A 158 15.64 1.93 2.70
N VAL A 159 14.86 1.66 3.75
CA VAL A 159 13.79 0.65 3.78
C VAL A 159 12.57 1.30 4.42
N ILE A 160 11.48 1.40 3.66
CA ILE A 160 10.24 2.01 4.15
C ILE A 160 9.66 1.15 5.29
N PRO A 161 9.38 1.72 6.47
CA PRO A 161 8.74 0.98 7.56
C PRO A 161 7.40 0.39 7.12
N GLN A 162 7.06 -0.80 7.63
CA GLN A 162 5.81 -1.50 7.31
C GLN A 162 5.01 -1.72 8.61
N PRO A 163 3.81 -1.16 8.76
CA PRO A 163 3.20 -0.16 7.88
C PRO A 163 3.92 1.20 7.92
N LEU A 164 3.89 1.92 6.80
CA LEU A 164 4.16 3.35 6.74
C LEU A 164 2.88 4.08 7.16
N THR A 165 2.96 4.86 8.24
CA THR A 165 1.85 5.68 8.71
C THR A 165 1.98 7.10 8.18
N VAL A 166 0.99 7.56 7.41
CA VAL A 166 0.91 8.93 6.91
C VAL A 166 -0.41 9.56 7.31
N LYS A 167 -0.39 10.86 7.60
CA LYS A 167 -1.61 11.61 7.90
C LYS A 167 -2.02 12.43 6.69
N VAL A 168 -3.21 12.19 6.17
CA VAL A 168 -3.79 12.94 5.05
C VAL A 168 -5.08 13.59 5.52
N ALA A 169 -5.07 14.93 5.61
CA ALA A 169 -6.12 15.71 6.25
C ALA A 169 -6.43 15.20 7.68
N ASN A 170 -7.63 14.67 7.90
CA ASN A 170 -8.09 14.13 9.19
C ASN A 170 -8.05 12.59 9.24
N LEU A 171 -7.41 11.94 8.25
CA LEU A 171 -7.32 10.49 8.16
C LEU A 171 -5.90 10.04 8.47
N ASP A 172 -5.81 9.05 9.36
CA ASP A 172 -4.58 8.28 9.54
C ASP A 172 -4.60 7.12 8.53
N CYS A 173 -3.63 7.13 7.62
CA CYS A 173 -3.45 6.16 6.56
C CYS A 173 -2.32 5.21 6.92
N TYR A 174 -2.59 3.91 6.84
CA TYR A 174 -1.65 2.84 7.07
C TYR A 174 -1.34 2.17 5.74
N ILE A 175 -0.06 2.14 5.38
CA ILE A 175 0.38 1.75 4.04
C ILE A 175 1.34 0.56 4.15
N TRP A 176 1.03 -0.52 3.44
CA TRP A 176 1.97 -1.62 3.23
C TRP A 176 2.42 -1.67 1.77
N ASN A 177 3.67 -2.05 1.54
CA ASN A 177 4.28 -2.19 0.22
C ASN A 177 4.80 -3.63 0.03
N LYS A 178 4.56 -4.20 -1.16
CA LYS A 178 5.22 -5.41 -1.64
C LYS A 178 5.39 -5.28 -3.14
N GLY A 179 6.65 -5.28 -3.60
CA GLY A 179 6.97 -5.08 -5.00
C GLY A 179 6.37 -3.77 -5.52
N ARG A 180 5.49 -3.87 -6.52
CA ARG A 180 4.88 -2.72 -7.20
C ARG A 180 3.53 -2.29 -6.64
N ASN A 181 3.00 -2.99 -5.64
CA ASN A 181 1.65 -2.74 -5.13
C ASN A 181 1.69 -2.20 -3.71
N TYR A 182 0.72 -1.33 -3.44
CA TYR A 182 0.47 -0.72 -2.15
C TYR A 182 -0.90 -1.11 -1.64
N LEU A 183 -0.92 -1.44 -0.36
CA LEU A 183 -2.12 -1.64 0.40
C LEU A 183 -2.31 -0.45 1.30
N ILE A 184 -3.43 0.25 1.16
CA ILE A 184 -3.68 1.50 1.87
C ILE A 184 -4.99 1.34 2.63
N MET A 185 -4.97 1.70 3.90
CA MET A 185 -6.10 1.51 4.80
C MET A 185 -6.27 2.75 5.67
N THR A 186 -7.51 3.22 5.82
CA THR A 186 -7.86 4.30 6.75
C THR A 186 -8.93 3.82 7.73
N LEU A 187 -8.69 4.08 9.01
CA LEU A 187 -9.56 3.68 10.10
C LEU A 187 -10.42 4.85 10.58
N SER A 188 -11.66 4.58 10.99
CA SER A 188 -12.51 5.55 11.69
C SER A 188 -12.30 5.53 13.20
N GLU A 189 -11.90 4.39 13.78
CA GLU A 189 -11.67 4.23 15.22
C GLU A 189 -10.35 3.52 15.53
N ASN A 190 -9.62 4.03 16.52
CA ASN A 190 -8.30 3.49 16.91
C ASN A 190 -8.38 2.22 17.80
N ASN A 191 -9.56 1.86 18.29
CA ASN A 191 -9.74 0.76 19.26
C ASN A 191 -9.29 -0.60 18.72
N TYR A 192 -9.28 -0.79 17.39
CA TYR A 192 -8.91 -2.04 16.74
C TYR A 192 -7.56 -1.97 16.01
N LEU A 193 -6.88 -0.82 16.06
CA LEU A 193 -5.72 -0.52 15.23
C LEU A 193 -4.63 -1.60 15.35
N ALA A 194 -4.18 -1.91 16.57
CA ALA A 194 -3.08 -2.85 16.79
C ALA A 194 -3.38 -4.26 16.25
N LYS A 195 -4.62 -4.73 16.41
CA LYS A 195 -5.05 -6.05 15.91
C LYS A 195 -5.12 -6.07 14.40
N ILE A 196 -5.69 -5.02 13.81
CA ILE A 196 -5.82 -4.89 12.36
C ILE A 196 -4.42 -4.79 11.75
N VAL A 197 -3.55 -3.93 12.26
CA VAL A 197 -2.17 -3.79 11.79
C VAL A 197 -1.43 -5.13 11.84
N SER A 198 -1.51 -5.86 12.97
CA SER A 198 -0.88 -7.19 13.08
C SER A 198 -1.45 -8.20 12.08
N LEU A 199 -2.76 -8.19 11.87
CA LEU A 199 -3.43 -9.06 10.90
C LEU A 199 -3.01 -8.73 9.46
N MET A 200 -2.96 -7.44 9.11
CA MET A 200 -2.53 -6.96 7.80
C MET A 200 -1.05 -7.30 7.54
N GLU A 201 -0.20 -7.19 8.56
CA GLU A 201 1.19 -7.60 8.48
C GLU A 201 1.32 -9.11 8.21
N GLN A 202 0.52 -9.95 8.89
CA GLN A 202 0.52 -11.40 8.63
C GLN A 202 0.06 -11.74 7.21
N ILE A 203 -0.97 -11.07 6.70
CA ILE A 203 -1.46 -11.24 5.32
C ILE A 203 -0.40 -10.80 4.32
N THR A 204 0.17 -9.60 4.48
CA THR A 204 1.17 -9.04 3.56
C THR A 204 2.50 -9.81 3.55
N ASN A 205 2.85 -10.43 4.67
CA ASN A 205 4.01 -11.32 4.76
C ASN A 205 3.76 -12.69 4.14
N GLY A 206 2.53 -13.22 4.21
CA GLY A 206 2.15 -14.51 3.62
C GLY A 206 2.01 -14.50 2.09
N ILE A 207 1.98 -13.32 1.47
CA ILE A 207 1.90 -13.16 0.02
C ILE A 207 3.30 -13.29 -0.62
N GLU A 208 3.38 -14.03 -1.73
CA GLU A 208 4.64 -14.25 -2.47
C GLU A 208 5.33 -12.93 -2.85
N LYS A 209 6.66 -12.98 -3.00
CA LYS A 209 7.58 -11.83 -2.93
C LYS A 209 7.26 -10.64 -3.85
N ASN A 210 6.46 -10.79 -4.89
CA ASN A 210 6.36 -9.81 -5.97
C ASN A 210 4.99 -9.15 -6.17
N ASP A 211 3.95 -9.49 -5.38
CA ASP A 211 2.62 -9.00 -5.72
C ASP A 211 1.66 -8.85 -4.53
N ILE A 212 1.35 -7.63 -4.05
CA ILE A 212 0.14 -7.38 -3.21
C ILE A 212 -1.14 -7.41 -4.07
N ILE A 213 -1.36 -8.47 -4.85
CA ILE A 213 -2.71 -8.81 -5.28
C ILE A 213 -3.15 -10.03 -4.47
N PRO A 214 -3.66 -9.82 -3.24
CA PRO A 214 -4.53 -10.79 -2.61
C PRO A 214 -5.64 -11.07 -3.60
N LYS A 215 -5.94 -12.35 -3.82
CA LYS A 215 -7.07 -12.77 -4.64
C LYS A 215 -8.27 -11.92 -4.17
N LYS A 216 -8.85 -11.06 -5.00
CA LYS A 216 -10.01 -10.17 -4.73
C LYS A 216 -11.06 -10.65 -3.73
N ARG A 217 -11.28 -11.96 -3.71
CA ARG A 217 -12.12 -12.67 -2.75
C ARG A 217 -11.66 -12.58 -1.29
N ILE A 218 -10.35 -12.63 -1.04
CA ILE A 218 -9.69 -12.44 0.26
C ILE A 218 -10.10 -11.09 0.85
N PHE A 219 -10.05 -10.02 0.06
CA PHE A 219 -10.37 -8.69 0.56
C PHE A 219 -11.85 -8.46 0.77
N ARG A 220 -12.69 -8.95 -0.15
CA ARG A 220 -14.15 -8.93 0.04
C ARG A 220 -14.55 -9.64 1.32
N MET A 221 -13.96 -10.81 1.57
CA MET A 221 -14.20 -11.55 2.80
C MET A 221 -13.61 -10.84 4.02
N PHE A 222 -12.38 -10.32 3.95
CA PHE A 222 -11.78 -9.56 5.04
C PHE A 222 -12.70 -8.42 5.47
N ASN A 223 -13.19 -7.65 4.51
CA ASN A 223 -14.13 -6.57 4.77
C ASN A 223 -15.44 -7.09 5.39
N ALA A 224 -16.00 -8.18 4.87
CA ALA A 224 -17.21 -8.79 5.42
C ALA A 224 -17.03 -9.33 6.87
N VAL A 225 -15.84 -9.85 7.19
CA VAL A 225 -15.46 -10.28 8.55
C VAL A 225 -15.27 -9.08 9.48
N LEU A 226 -14.67 -7.99 8.99
CA LEU A 226 -14.54 -6.74 9.72
C LEU A 226 -15.90 -6.10 10.05
N ILE A 227 -16.91 -6.25 9.18
CA ILE A 227 -18.27 -5.78 9.46
C ILE A 227 -18.83 -6.48 10.71
N LEU A 228 -18.38 -7.71 10.97
CA LEU A 228 -18.68 -8.45 12.18
C LEU A 228 -17.56 -8.25 13.20
N THR A 229 -17.34 -7.01 13.66
CA THR A 229 -16.45 -6.61 14.77
C THR A 229 -16.24 -7.69 15.85
N ASN A 230 -17.34 -8.29 16.30
CA ASN A 230 -17.37 -9.39 17.28
C ASN A 230 -16.48 -10.61 16.93
N LEU A 231 -16.34 -10.97 15.65
CA LEU A 231 -15.57 -12.12 15.20
C LEU A 231 -14.07 -11.88 15.34
N ILE A 232 -13.59 -10.68 15.01
CA ILE A 232 -12.18 -10.31 15.19
C ILE A 232 -11.82 -10.29 16.67
N GLU A 233 -12.72 -9.77 17.50
CA GLU A 233 -12.49 -9.72 18.94
C GLU A 233 -12.45 -11.11 19.58
N LYS A 234 -13.39 -11.98 19.21
CA LYS A 234 -13.60 -13.25 19.89
C LYS A 234 -12.82 -14.41 19.28
N ARG A 235 -12.45 -14.32 18.00
CA ARG A 235 -11.91 -15.44 17.18
C ARG A 235 -10.92 -14.97 16.09
N PRO A 236 -9.81 -14.27 16.45
CA PRO A 236 -8.83 -13.81 15.47
C PRO A 236 -8.15 -14.97 14.70
N ASP A 237 -8.03 -16.14 15.34
CA ASP A 237 -7.54 -17.39 14.75
C ASP A 237 -8.37 -17.84 13.54
N LEU A 238 -9.69 -17.71 13.64
CA LEU A 238 -10.61 -18.09 12.58
C LEU A 238 -10.53 -17.12 11.40
N VAL A 239 -10.35 -15.83 11.67
CA VAL A 239 -10.14 -14.81 10.63
C VAL A 239 -8.85 -15.10 9.86
N LEU A 240 -7.76 -15.39 10.56
CA LEU A 240 -6.50 -15.76 9.94
C LEU A 240 -6.63 -17.01 9.08
N ARG A 241 -7.30 -18.04 9.60
CA ARG A 241 -7.51 -19.29 8.86
C ARG A 241 -8.32 -19.07 7.60
N LEU A 242 -9.41 -18.30 7.68
CA LEU A 242 -10.20 -17.93 6.51
C LEU A 242 -9.35 -17.28 5.42
N LEU A 243 -8.43 -16.40 5.81
CA LEU A 243 -7.61 -15.60 4.91
C LEU A 243 -6.39 -16.34 4.34
N SER A 244 -5.97 -17.44 4.97
CA SER A 244 -4.71 -18.13 4.64
C SER A 244 -4.90 -19.55 4.09
N ASP A 245 -6.00 -20.22 4.42
CA ASP A 245 -6.23 -21.61 4.06
C ASP A 245 -6.77 -21.73 2.63
N ASP A 246 -5.89 -22.12 1.69
CA ASP A 246 -6.21 -22.30 0.26
C ASP A 246 -7.41 -23.22 0.02
N LEU A 247 -7.66 -24.17 0.93
CA LEU A 247 -8.79 -25.10 0.84
C LEU A 247 -10.13 -24.35 0.77
N PHE A 248 -10.26 -23.22 1.47
CA PHE A 248 -11.50 -22.43 1.50
C PHE A 248 -11.76 -21.66 0.21
N TYR A 249 -10.73 -21.45 -0.60
CA TYR A 249 -10.82 -20.77 -1.90
C TYR A 249 -11.16 -21.74 -3.03
N SER A 250 -10.80 -23.01 -2.85
CA SER A 250 -11.11 -24.06 -3.79
C SER A 250 -12.56 -24.53 -3.65
N LYS A 251 -13.13 -24.99 -4.76
CA LYS A 251 -14.40 -25.74 -4.71
C LYS A 251 -14.09 -27.09 -4.09
N ILE A 252 -14.87 -27.46 -3.08
CA ILE A 252 -14.71 -28.73 -2.39
C ILE A 252 -14.93 -29.86 -3.39
N LYS A 253 -13.96 -30.76 -3.49
CA LYS A 253 -14.07 -32.00 -4.25
C LYS A 253 -14.26 -33.14 -3.27
N ILE A 254 -15.25 -33.98 -3.52
CA ILE A 254 -15.60 -35.09 -2.64
C ILE A 254 -15.30 -36.41 -3.31
N LYS A 255 -14.75 -37.34 -2.53
CA LYS A 255 -14.32 -38.67 -2.98
C LYS A 255 -15.45 -39.54 -3.53
N TYR A 256 -16.67 -39.38 -2.99
CA TYR A 256 -17.85 -40.15 -3.34
C TYR A 256 -19.05 -39.23 -3.64
N PRO A 257 -19.09 -38.57 -4.82
CA PRO A 257 -20.11 -37.58 -5.14
C PRO A 257 -21.52 -38.17 -5.16
N ASP A 258 -21.70 -39.42 -5.56
CA ASP A 258 -23.03 -40.05 -5.66
C ASP A 258 -23.70 -40.26 -4.30
N ARG A 259 -22.91 -40.36 -3.22
CA ARG A 259 -23.41 -40.60 -1.86
C ARG A 259 -23.55 -39.34 -1.03
N ILE A 260 -23.13 -38.19 -1.55
CA ILE A 260 -23.08 -36.97 -0.73
C ILE A 260 -24.47 -36.44 -0.37
N ARG A 261 -25.46 -36.66 -1.25
CA ARG A 261 -26.85 -36.24 -1.01
C ARG A 261 -27.45 -36.87 0.25
N ASP A 262 -27.06 -38.10 0.57
CA ASP A 262 -27.52 -38.79 1.78
C ASP A 262 -26.80 -38.32 3.06
N ILE A 263 -25.67 -37.65 2.90
CA ILE A 263 -24.80 -37.19 3.98
C ILE A 263 -25.12 -35.73 4.34
N ILE A 264 -25.51 -34.90 3.37
CA ILE A 264 -25.82 -33.48 3.57
C ILE A 264 -26.78 -33.24 4.74
N PRO A 265 -27.96 -33.89 4.82
CA PRO A 265 -28.90 -33.66 5.93
C PRO A 265 -28.30 -34.03 7.30
N LYS A 266 -27.47 -35.09 7.35
CA LYS A 266 -26.85 -35.55 8.59
C LYS A 266 -25.81 -34.55 9.10
N ILE A 267 -25.02 -33.97 8.21
CA ILE A 267 -24.00 -32.98 8.57
C ILE A 267 -24.65 -31.65 8.93
N ALA A 268 -25.60 -31.20 8.11
CA ALA A 268 -26.36 -29.98 8.33
C ALA A 268 -27.04 -29.98 9.70
N ASN A 269 -27.77 -31.05 10.03
CA ASN A 269 -28.43 -31.19 11.33
C ASN A 269 -27.42 -31.26 12.49
N ARG A 270 -26.32 -32.01 12.34
CA ARG A 270 -25.29 -32.16 13.39
C ARG A 270 -24.64 -30.83 13.77
N HIS A 271 -24.34 -30.00 12.78
CA HIS A 271 -23.65 -28.72 12.98
C HIS A 271 -24.62 -27.53 13.07
N GLN A 272 -25.93 -27.77 12.99
CA GLN A 272 -26.97 -26.74 12.99
C GLN A 272 -26.76 -25.69 11.89
N ILE A 273 -26.47 -26.17 10.68
CA ILE A 273 -26.27 -25.35 9.48
C ILE A 273 -27.43 -25.63 8.52
N PRO A 274 -27.98 -24.62 7.84
CA PRO A 274 -28.99 -24.84 6.80
C PRO A 274 -28.53 -25.86 5.74
N GLU A 275 -29.43 -26.78 5.35
CA GLU A 275 -29.10 -27.86 4.41
C GLU A 275 -28.66 -27.34 3.04
N ASP A 276 -29.29 -26.27 2.56
CA ASP A 276 -28.96 -25.59 1.31
C ASP A 276 -27.52 -25.06 1.29
N VAL A 277 -27.03 -24.57 2.42
CA VAL A 277 -25.64 -24.11 2.58
C VAL A 277 -24.67 -25.28 2.45
N MET A 278 -24.92 -26.38 3.17
CA MET A 278 -24.07 -27.57 3.09
C MET A 278 -24.14 -28.22 1.71
N GLU A 279 -25.30 -28.20 1.06
CA GLU A 279 -25.46 -28.70 -0.29
C GLU A 279 -24.61 -27.91 -1.30
N GLU A 280 -24.66 -26.57 -1.28
CA GLU A 280 -23.88 -25.74 -2.20
C GLU A 280 -22.37 -26.01 -2.06
N LEU A 281 -21.88 -26.18 -0.82
CA LEU A 281 -20.48 -26.47 -0.52
C LEU A 281 -20.08 -27.89 -0.95
N LEU A 282 -20.80 -28.91 -0.50
CA LEU A 282 -20.39 -30.31 -0.66
C LEU A 282 -20.61 -30.85 -2.07
N LEU A 283 -21.53 -30.26 -2.84
CA LEU A 283 -21.63 -30.55 -4.27
C LEU A 283 -20.61 -29.78 -5.12
N GLY A 284 -19.71 -29.00 -4.49
CA GLY A 284 -18.72 -28.20 -5.20
C GLY A 284 -19.33 -27.12 -6.10
N LYS A 285 -20.58 -26.70 -5.84
CA LYS A 285 -21.23 -25.61 -6.59
C LYS A 285 -20.50 -24.29 -6.31
N ILE A 286 -20.11 -24.08 -5.05
CA ILE A 286 -19.43 -22.88 -4.55
C ILE A 286 -18.26 -23.24 -3.62
N SER A 287 -17.27 -22.36 -3.51
CA SER A 287 -16.24 -22.45 -2.47
C SER A 287 -16.76 -21.84 -1.15
N LEU A 288 -16.08 -22.09 -0.04
CA LEU A 288 -16.45 -21.48 1.25
C LEU A 288 -16.43 -19.95 1.17
N ILE A 289 -15.39 -19.39 0.53
CA ILE A 289 -15.32 -17.94 0.36
C ILE A 289 -16.43 -17.43 -0.56
N GLY A 290 -16.71 -18.13 -1.67
CA GLY A 290 -17.80 -17.75 -2.56
C GLY A 290 -19.17 -17.76 -1.87
N LEU A 291 -19.38 -18.69 -0.93
CA LEU A 291 -20.59 -18.74 -0.11
C LEU A 291 -20.72 -17.47 0.74
N PHE A 292 -19.67 -17.05 1.43
CA PHE A 292 -19.71 -15.83 2.25
C PHE A 292 -19.81 -14.55 1.41
N GLU A 293 -19.26 -14.53 0.19
CA GLU A 293 -19.45 -13.42 -0.75
C GLU A 293 -20.92 -13.30 -1.19
N LYS A 294 -21.57 -14.43 -1.51
CA LYS A 294 -22.97 -14.47 -1.95
C LYS A 294 -23.94 -14.25 -0.79
N ARG A 295 -23.57 -14.70 0.41
CA ARG A 295 -24.39 -14.71 1.63
C ARG A 295 -23.60 -14.20 2.86
N PRO A 296 -23.32 -12.89 2.94
CA PRO A 296 -22.52 -12.32 4.02
C PRO A 296 -23.08 -12.56 5.42
N GLU A 297 -24.39 -12.76 5.54
CA GLU A 297 -25.07 -13.06 6.81
C GLU A 297 -24.56 -14.36 7.47
N LEU A 298 -24.09 -15.33 6.67
CA LEU A 298 -23.59 -16.62 7.13
C LEU A 298 -22.22 -16.54 7.82
N ILE A 299 -21.52 -15.41 7.74
CA ILE A 299 -20.22 -15.25 8.41
C ILE A 299 -20.38 -15.38 9.93
N LYS A 300 -21.55 -15.05 10.50
CA LYS A 300 -21.86 -15.29 11.92
C LYS A 300 -21.78 -16.77 12.30
N ASP A 301 -22.13 -17.66 11.37
CA ASP A 301 -22.09 -19.12 11.53
C ASP A 301 -20.78 -19.73 11.00
N CYS A 302 -19.81 -18.91 10.59
CA CYS A 302 -18.58 -19.35 9.95
C CYS A 302 -17.85 -20.43 10.75
N LYS A 303 -17.79 -20.29 12.08
CA LYS A 303 -17.18 -21.30 12.96
C LYS A 303 -17.82 -22.67 12.79
N ARG A 304 -19.16 -22.74 12.77
CA ARG A 304 -19.90 -24.01 12.61
C ARG A 304 -19.64 -24.61 11.24
N ILE A 305 -19.62 -23.76 10.20
CA ILE A 305 -19.36 -24.18 8.83
C ILE A 305 -17.95 -24.75 8.68
N ILE A 306 -16.93 -24.07 9.21
CA ILE A 306 -15.55 -24.57 9.20
C ILE A 306 -15.44 -25.88 10.00
N GLU A 307 -16.05 -25.96 11.18
CA GLU A 307 -16.05 -27.19 11.98
C GLU A 307 -16.72 -28.36 11.24
N ALA A 308 -17.78 -28.10 10.46
CA ALA A 308 -18.42 -29.10 9.62
C ALA A 308 -17.48 -29.56 8.49
N LEU A 309 -16.75 -28.65 7.85
CA LEU A 309 -15.76 -29.00 6.83
C LEU A 309 -14.60 -29.81 7.42
N ASP A 310 -14.06 -29.39 8.57
CA ASP A 310 -13.00 -30.13 9.29
C ASP A 310 -13.45 -31.52 9.71
N PHE A 311 -14.73 -31.69 10.04
CA PHE A 311 -15.32 -32.97 10.39
C PHE A 311 -15.39 -33.92 9.19
N ILE A 312 -15.60 -33.38 7.99
CA ILE A 312 -15.62 -34.12 6.72
C ILE A 312 -14.20 -34.48 6.29
N ASP A 313 -13.29 -33.51 6.37
CA ASP A 313 -11.89 -33.68 6.02
C ASP A 313 -11.20 -34.75 6.89
N ARG A 314 -11.43 -34.71 8.21
CA ARG A 314 -10.94 -35.75 9.13
C ARG A 314 -11.42 -37.16 8.81
N ARG A 315 -12.53 -37.30 8.06
CA ARG A 315 -13.04 -38.59 7.56
C ARG A 315 -12.51 -38.96 6.19
N LYS A 316 -11.59 -38.17 5.63
CA LYS A 316 -10.97 -38.37 4.31
C LYS A 316 -12.00 -38.47 3.19
N LEU A 317 -13.05 -37.64 3.30
CA LEU A 317 -14.11 -37.53 2.30
C LEU A 317 -13.80 -36.44 1.26
N LEU A 318 -12.87 -35.53 1.55
CA LEU A 318 -12.38 -34.50 0.63
C LEU A 318 -11.22 -35.04 -0.22
N ILE A 319 -11.03 -34.48 -1.42
CA ILE A 319 -9.94 -34.78 -2.37
C ILE A 319 -8.94 -33.64 -2.41
#